data_AF-A0A1F9GJ09-F1
#
_entry.id   AF-A0A1F9GJ09-F1
#
_cell.length_a   1.000
_cell.length_b   1.000
_cell.length_c   1.000
_cell.angle_alpha   90.00
_cell.angle_beta   90.00
_cell.angle_gamma   90.00
#
_symmetry.space_group_name_H-M   'P 1'
#
loop_
_entity.id
_entity.type
_entity.pdbx_description
1 polymer ?
#
loop_
_entity_poly.entity_id
_entity_poly.type
_entity_poly.pdbx_seq_one_letter_code
_entity_poly.pdbx_strand_id
1 'polypeptide(L)'
;MDEQVLGNIPALPPHQYPTWVKLFGVGIIVATIYPLILLPKYLVAAKKMRAAVVAYKTGDYDQSIKLYQSVLEVMPTSKAARIGAVEAIFSNGDKGDDEVGLNLLRGRTLDKNDWRRIKWVMPVEYQQYFDEVKQ
;
A
#
# COMPACT_ATOMS: atom_id res chain seq x y z
N MET A 1 -33.78 12.54 50.76
CA MET A 1 -32.99 11.81 49.73
C MET A 1 -31.58 12.28 49.93
N ASP A 2 -30.88 11.57 50.80
CA ASP A 2 -29.94 12.20 51.71
C ASP A 2 -28.54 12.19 51.10
N GLU A 3 -27.96 13.39 50.95
CA GLU A 3 -26.56 13.63 50.58
C GLU A 3 -25.56 12.89 51.50
N GLN A 4 -26.01 12.40 52.66
CA GLN A 4 -25.19 11.69 53.65
C GLN A 4 -24.80 10.27 53.23
N VAL A 5 -25.49 9.64 52.27
CA VAL A 5 -25.14 8.27 51.81
C VAL A 5 -23.91 8.28 50.90
N LEU A 6 -23.62 9.41 50.24
CA LEU A 6 -22.45 9.54 49.35
C LEU A 6 -21.13 9.79 50.12
N GLY A 7 -21.19 10.20 51.40
CA GLY A 7 -20.01 10.55 52.20
C GLY A 7 -19.32 9.39 52.92
N ASN A 8 -19.97 8.22 53.00
CA ASN A 8 -19.53 7.09 53.83
C ASN A 8 -19.19 5.81 53.04
N ILE A 9 -18.90 5.92 51.75
CA ILE A 9 -18.45 4.77 50.97
C ILE A 9 -16.98 4.50 51.34
N PRO A 10 -16.63 3.35 51.95
CA PRO A 10 -15.26 3.03 52.28
C PRO A 10 -14.42 2.98 51.00
N ALA A 11 -13.29 3.70 50.99
CA ALA A 11 -12.37 3.69 49.86
C ALA A 11 -11.89 2.25 49.62
N LEU A 12 -12.18 1.71 48.44
CA LEU A 12 -11.71 0.39 48.06
C LEU A 12 -10.17 0.41 47.98
N PRO A 13 -9.46 -0.57 48.57
CA PRO A 13 -8.02 -0.64 48.45
C PRO A 13 -7.62 -0.80 46.97
N PRO A 14 -6.53 -0.15 46.53
CA PRO A 14 -6.12 -0.20 45.13
C PRO A 14 -5.79 -1.64 44.73
N HIS A 15 -6.49 -2.13 43.71
CA HIS A 15 -6.28 -3.48 43.21
C HIS A 15 -4.91 -3.61 42.54
N GLN A 16 -4.07 -4.54 43.01
CA GLN A 16 -2.76 -4.79 42.44
C GLN A 16 -2.82 -5.92 41.42
N TYR A 17 -2.70 -5.57 40.14
CA TYR A 17 -2.66 -6.56 39.06
C TYR A 17 -1.33 -7.32 39.04
N PRO A 18 -1.34 -8.63 38.75
CA PRO A 18 -0.14 -9.41 38.50
C PRO A 18 0.71 -8.82 37.37
N THR A 19 2.03 -9.00 37.44
CA THR A 19 2.99 -8.43 36.47
C THR A 19 2.66 -8.79 35.01
N TRP A 20 2.18 -10.01 34.76
CA TRP A 20 1.79 -10.47 33.42
C TRP A 20 0.60 -9.69 32.82
N VAL A 21 -0.37 -9.27 33.64
CA VAL A 21 -1.51 -8.46 33.19
C VAL A 21 -1.04 -7.07 32.75
N LYS A 22 -0.08 -6.48 33.47
CA LYS A 22 0.53 -5.20 33.10
C LYS A 22 1.27 -5.29 31.77
N LEU A 23 2.05 -6.36 31.56
CA LEU A 23 2.76 -6.60 30.30
C LEU A 23 1.79 -6.79 29.13
N PHE A 24 0.71 -7.55 29.34
CA PHE A 24 -0.33 -7.71 28.33
C PHE A 24 -1.02 -6.39 27.97
N GLY A 25 -1.34 -5.57 28.98
CA GLY A 25 -1.92 -4.23 28.78
C GLY A 25 -1.00 -3.32 27.95
N VAL A 26 0.30 -3.29 28.25
CA VAL A 26 1.28 -2.56 27.43
C VAL A 26 1.34 -3.09 26.00
N GLY A 27 1.31 -4.42 25.83
CA GLY A 27 1.28 -5.05 24.51
C GLY A 27 0.08 -4.60 23.67
N ILE A 28 -1.11 -4.53 24.26
CA ILE A 28 -2.32 -4.01 23.59
C ILE A 28 -2.13 -2.55 23.18
N ILE A 29 -1.62 -1.71 24.09
CA ILE A 29 -1.39 -0.29 23.81
C ILE A 29 -0.39 -0.09 22.67
N VAL A 30 0.70 -0.85 22.64
CA VAL A 30 1.67 -0.79 21.53
C VAL A 30 1.02 -1.26 20.24
N ALA A 31 0.25 -2.35 20.27
CA ALA A 31 -0.45 -2.87 19.09
C ALA A 31 -1.48 -1.88 18.52
N THR A 32 -2.11 -1.06 19.36
CA THR A 32 -3.07 -0.03 18.91
C THR A 32 -2.39 1.24 18.44
N ILE A 33 -1.28 1.66 19.05
CA ILE A 33 -0.55 2.87 18.67
C ILE A 33 0.28 2.66 17.39
N TYR A 34 0.82 1.46 17.18
CA TYR A 34 1.72 1.19 16.06
C TYR A 34 1.10 1.51 14.68
N PRO A 35 -0.16 1.14 14.37
CA PRO A 35 -0.83 1.55 13.13
C PRO A 35 -0.93 3.08 12.96
N LEU A 36 -1.15 3.84 14.05
CA LEU A 36 -1.27 5.30 13.99
C LEU A 36 0.06 5.96 13.57
N ILE A 37 1.20 5.39 13.98
CA ILE A 37 2.52 5.89 13.59
C ILE A 37 2.79 5.66 12.10
N LEU A 38 2.28 4.56 11.53
CA LEU A 38 2.45 4.22 10.11
C LEU A 38 1.49 4.98 9.18
N LEU A 39 0.32 5.37 9.68
CA LEU A 39 -0.74 6.06 8.94
C LEU A 39 -0.26 7.25 8.07
N PRO A 40 0.58 8.20 8.55
CA PRO A 40 1.06 9.29 7.71
C PRO A 40 1.82 8.81 6.46
N LYS A 41 2.58 7.71 6.55
CA LYS A 41 3.32 7.16 5.40
C LYS A 41 2.35 6.63 4.33
N TYR A 42 1.30 5.92 4.74
CA TYR A 42 0.28 5.41 3.82
C TYR A 42 -0.55 6.53 3.18
N LEU A 43 -0.84 7.61 3.91
CA LEU A 43 -1.53 8.77 3.35
C LEU A 43 -0.70 9.47 2.28
N VAL A 44 0.61 9.64 2.53
CA VAL A 44 1.54 10.20 1.54
C VAL A 44 1.61 9.30 0.31
N ALA A 45 1.71 7.98 0.48
CA ALA A 45 1.70 7.03 -0.64
C ALA A 45 0.38 7.09 -1.42
N ALA A 46 -0.77 7.20 -0.76
CA ALA A 46 -2.06 7.36 -1.43
C ALA A 46 -2.16 8.67 -2.23
N LYS A 47 -1.61 9.77 -1.69
CA LYS A 47 -1.52 11.05 -2.43
C LYS A 47 -0.61 10.91 -3.66
N LYS A 48 0.56 10.29 -3.50
CA LYS A 48 1.50 10.02 -4.61
C LYS A 48 0.88 9.11 -5.68
N MET A 49 0.13 8.09 -5.28
CA MET A 49 -0.61 7.21 -6.20
C MET A 49 -1.56 8.01 -7.09
N ARG A 50 -2.33 8.95 -6.51
CA ARG A 50 -3.21 9.82 -7.30
C ARG A 50 -2.43 10.72 -8.24
N ALA A 51 -1.34 11.31 -7.77
CA ALA A 51 -0.47 12.14 -8.60
C ALA A 51 0.14 11.34 -9.77
N ALA A 52 0.54 10.09 -9.54
CA ALA A 52 1.08 9.19 -10.57
C ALA A 52 0.07 8.94 -11.69
N VAL A 53 -1.19 8.70 -11.32
CA VAL A 53 -2.30 8.52 -12.28
C VAL A 53 -2.54 9.79 -13.08
N VAL A 54 -2.47 10.97 -12.45
CA VAL A 54 -2.61 12.25 -13.16
C VAL A 54 -1.46 12.45 -14.14
N ALA A 55 -0.21 12.26 -13.70
CA ALA A 55 0.98 12.38 -14.54
C ALA A 55 0.91 11.45 -15.77
N TYR A 56 0.49 10.20 -15.56
CA TYR A 56 0.27 9.25 -16.66
C TYR A 56 -0.75 9.78 -17.68
N LYS A 57 -1.89 10.30 -17.21
CA LYS A 57 -2.95 10.83 -18.07
C LYS A 57 -2.54 12.10 -18.82
N THR A 58 -1.61 12.88 -18.28
CA THR A 58 -1.05 14.07 -18.95
C THR A 58 0.12 13.73 -19.87
N GLY A 59 0.51 12.46 -19.98
CA GLY A 59 1.63 12.00 -20.80
C GLY A 59 3.01 12.22 -20.17
N ASP A 60 3.08 12.64 -18.90
CA ASP A 60 4.33 12.75 -18.14
C ASP A 60 4.67 11.39 -17.53
N TYR A 61 5.17 10.49 -18.39
CA TYR A 61 5.45 9.11 -18.00
C TYR A 61 6.63 9.03 -17.03
N ASP A 62 7.69 9.81 -17.22
CA ASP A 62 8.84 9.83 -16.30
C ASP A 62 8.43 10.19 -14.86
N GLN A 63 7.61 11.23 -14.69
CA GLN A 63 7.09 11.59 -13.37
C GLN A 63 6.15 10.50 -12.84
N SER A 64 5.31 9.93 -13.70
CA SER A 64 4.40 8.84 -13.31
C SER A 64 5.16 7.62 -12.78
N ILE A 65 6.21 7.19 -13.48
CA ILE A 65 7.07 6.06 -13.11
C ILE A 65 7.69 6.31 -11.73
N LYS A 66 8.33 7.48 -11.53
CA LYS A 66 8.94 7.86 -10.24
C LYS A 66 7.92 7.84 -9.10
N LEU A 67 6.72 8.37 -9.34
CA LEU A 67 5.67 8.39 -8.33
C LEU A 67 5.18 6.98 -7.99
N TYR A 68 4.92 6.12 -8.97
CA TYR A 68 4.53 4.74 -8.72
C TYR A 68 5.61 3.92 -8.00
N GLN A 69 6.88 4.07 -8.37
CA GLN A 69 8.01 3.45 -7.68
C GLN A 69 8.01 3.85 -6.19
N SER A 70 7.85 5.14 -5.90
CA SER A 70 7.79 5.61 -4.51
C SER A 70 6.55 5.12 -3.73
N VAL A 71 5.47 4.75 -4.44
CA VAL A 71 4.31 4.08 -3.82
C VAL A 71 4.64 2.63 -3.51
N LEU A 72 5.33 1.94 -4.41
CA LEU A 72 5.76 0.54 -4.23
C LEU A 72 6.80 0.38 -3.12
N GLU A 73 7.63 1.39 -2.83
CA GLU A 73 8.52 1.40 -1.67
C GLU A 73 7.74 1.31 -0.33
N VAL A 74 6.59 1.99 -0.25
CA VAL A 74 5.75 2.01 0.96
C VAL A 74 4.75 0.85 0.97
N MET A 75 4.25 0.47 -0.21
CA MET A 75 3.25 -0.57 -0.42
C MET A 75 3.70 -1.55 -1.51
N PRO A 76 4.68 -2.44 -1.23
CA PRO A 76 5.23 -3.37 -2.24
C PRO A 76 4.18 -4.35 -2.82
N THR A 77 3.13 -4.61 -2.05
CA THR A 77 2.03 -5.51 -2.42
C THR A 77 0.93 -4.81 -3.23
N SER A 78 1.03 -3.49 -3.45
CA SER A 78 0.01 -2.73 -4.20
C SER A 78 -0.02 -3.14 -5.67
N LYS A 79 -1.01 -3.97 -6.02
CA LYS A 79 -1.28 -4.39 -7.40
C LYS A 79 -1.52 -3.18 -8.30
N ALA A 80 -2.33 -2.22 -7.85
CA ALA A 80 -2.68 -1.03 -8.63
C ALA A 80 -1.44 -0.18 -8.96
N ALA A 81 -0.55 0.06 -7.99
CA ALA A 81 0.67 0.82 -8.23
C ALA A 81 1.61 0.09 -9.19
N ARG A 82 1.65 -1.25 -9.10
CA ARG A 82 2.47 -2.09 -9.98
C ARG A 82 1.99 -2.05 -11.42
N ILE A 83 0.70 -2.28 -11.64
CA ILE A 83 0.11 -2.24 -12.99
C ILE A 83 0.26 -0.82 -13.57
N GLY A 84 0.00 0.22 -12.78
CA GLY A 84 0.19 1.61 -13.21
C GLY A 84 1.65 1.95 -13.57
N ALA A 85 2.63 1.44 -12.81
CA ALA A 85 4.05 1.60 -13.13
C ALA A 85 4.39 0.94 -14.46
N VAL A 86 3.93 -0.30 -14.67
CA VAL A 86 4.16 -1.06 -15.90
C VAL A 86 3.56 -0.35 -17.10
N GLU A 87 2.33 0.17 -16.97
CA GLU A 87 1.70 0.97 -18.01
C GLU A 87 2.52 2.22 -18.34
N ALA A 88 2.96 2.95 -17.33
CA ALA A 88 3.76 4.16 -17.51
C ALA A 88 5.12 3.86 -18.18
N ILE A 89 5.80 2.79 -17.75
CA ILE A 89 7.08 2.35 -18.35
C ILE A 89 6.90 2.06 -19.85
N PHE A 90 5.98 1.18 -20.21
CA PHE A 90 5.81 0.80 -21.61
C PHE A 90 5.22 1.94 -22.46
N SER A 91 4.42 2.83 -21.88
CA SER A 91 3.90 4.01 -22.59
C SER A 91 4.98 5.08 -22.82
N ASN A 92 6.01 5.14 -21.98
CA ASN A 92 7.14 6.05 -22.17
C ASN A 92 7.91 5.71 -23.46
N GLY A 93 7.95 4.42 -23.84
CA GLY A 93 8.63 3.94 -25.03
C GLY A 93 10.16 3.94 -24.92
N ASP A 94 10.73 4.35 -23.79
CA ASP A 94 12.15 4.21 -23.49
C ASP A 94 12.46 2.75 -23.13
N LYS A 95 13.16 2.07 -24.05
CA LYS A 95 13.56 0.67 -23.89
C LYS A 95 14.47 0.43 -22.69
N GLY A 96 15.13 1.47 -22.16
CA GLY A 96 16.00 1.37 -20.99
C GLY A 96 15.25 0.87 -19.75
N ASP A 97 13.96 1.19 -19.63
CA ASP A 97 13.15 0.84 -18.46
C ASP A 97 12.27 -0.41 -18.66
N ASP A 98 12.24 -0.98 -19.88
CA ASP A 98 11.40 -2.14 -20.21
C ASP A 98 11.67 -3.34 -19.29
N GLU A 99 12.93 -3.60 -18.96
CA GLU A 99 13.32 -4.70 -18.07
C GLU A 99 12.69 -4.53 -16.67
N VAL A 100 12.62 -3.29 -16.18
CA VAL A 100 11.97 -2.96 -14.91
C VAL A 100 10.48 -3.28 -14.99
N GLY A 101 9.81 -2.88 -16.09
CA GLY A 101 8.41 -3.19 -16.35
C GLY A 101 8.13 -4.70 -16.38
N LEU A 102 8.98 -5.47 -17.08
CA LEU A 102 8.86 -6.92 -17.15
C LEU A 102 9.09 -7.59 -15.79
N ASN A 103 10.06 -7.12 -15.01
CA ASN A 103 10.34 -7.66 -13.69
C ASN A 103 9.18 -7.42 -12.71
N LEU A 104 8.46 -6.31 -12.84
CA LEU A 104 7.25 -6.06 -12.06
C LEU A 104 6.12 -7.06 -12.39
N LEU A 105 6.11 -7.64 -13.59
CA LEU A 105 5.12 -8.65 -13.98
C LEU A 105 5.56 -10.10 -13.68
N ARG A 106 6.86 -10.33 -13.51
CA ARG A 106 7.44 -11.67 -13.37
C ARG A 106 6.85 -12.44 -12.18
N GLY A 107 6.38 -13.67 -12.44
CA GLY A 107 5.84 -14.56 -11.40
C GLY A 107 4.55 -14.05 -10.76
N ARG A 108 3.73 -13.31 -11.52
CA ARG A 108 2.42 -12.80 -11.07
C ARG A 108 1.34 -13.19 -12.07
N THR A 109 0.17 -13.52 -11.55
CA THR A 109 -1.02 -13.71 -12.37
C THR A 109 -1.64 -12.35 -12.68
N LEU A 110 -1.93 -12.10 -13.96
CA LEU A 110 -2.66 -10.93 -14.42
C LEU A 110 -4.09 -11.35 -14.70
N ASP A 111 -5.06 -10.58 -14.21
CA ASP A 111 -6.43 -10.81 -14.62
C ASP A 111 -6.65 -10.28 -16.04
N LYS A 112 -7.78 -10.67 -16.65
CA LYS A 112 -8.14 -10.30 -18.01
C LYS A 112 -8.17 -8.79 -18.24
N ASN A 113 -8.53 -7.99 -17.24
CA ASN A 113 -8.62 -6.53 -17.39
C ASN A 113 -7.23 -5.90 -17.33
N ASP A 114 -6.39 -6.33 -16.39
CA ASP A 114 -5.00 -5.84 -16.29
C ASP A 114 -4.19 -6.25 -17.50
N TRP A 115 -4.33 -7.49 -17.96
CA TRP A 115 -3.68 -7.94 -19.18
C TRP A 115 -4.14 -7.13 -20.39
N ARG A 116 -5.45 -6.88 -20.54
CA ARG A 116 -5.96 -6.03 -21.62
C ARG A 116 -5.31 -4.66 -21.61
N ARG A 117 -5.22 -4.02 -20.44
CA ARG A 117 -4.64 -2.68 -20.30
C ARG A 117 -3.15 -2.66 -20.63
N ILE A 118 -2.38 -3.59 -20.08
CA ILE A 118 -0.93 -3.69 -20.32
C ILE A 118 -0.66 -4.02 -21.80
N LYS A 119 -1.43 -4.95 -22.39
CA LYS A 119 -1.23 -5.35 -23.80
C LYS A 119 -1.33 -4.19 -24.78
N TRP A 120 -2.13 -3.15 -24.49
CA TRP A 120 -2.26 -1.98 -25.36
C TRP A 120 -0.99 -1.13 -25.43
N VAL A 121 -0.20 -1.12 -24.37
CA VAL A 121 0.99 -0.28 -24.26
C VAL A 121 2.29 -1.07 -24.34
N MET A 122 2.25 -2.37 -24.02
CA MET A 122 3.39 -3.26 -24.06
C MET A 122 3.87 -3.50 -25.50
N PRO A 123 5.18 -3.32 -25.78
CA PRO A 123 5.78 -3.66 -27.06
C PRO A 123 5.48 -5.10 -27.49
N VAL A 124 5.22 -5.30 -28.78
CA VAL A 124 4.78 -6.58 -29.36
C VAL A 124 5.80 -7.69 -29.07
N GLU A 125 7.08 -7.35 -29.05
CA GLU A 125 8.19 -8.29 -28.78
C GLU A 125 8.09 -8.93 -27.40
N TYR A 126 7.46 -8.25 -26.43
CA TYR A 126 7.30 -8.80 -25.08
C TYR A 126 5.98 -9.54 -24.87
N GLN A 127 4.97 -9.31 -25.71
CA GLN A 127 3.64 -9.90 -25.51
C GLN A 127 3.67 -11.43 -25.56
N GLN A 128 4.58 -12.00 -26.34
CA GLN A 128 4.80 -13.46 -26.44
C GLN A 128 5.20 -14.11 -25.10
N TYR A 129 5.83 -13.37 -24.18
CA TYR A 129 6.25 -13.92 -22.88
C TYR A 129 5.09 -14.10 -21.89
N PHE A 130 3.90 -13.61 -22.24
CA PHE A 130 2.73 -13.61 -21.35
C PHE A 130 1.53 -14.37 -21.95
N ASP A 131 1.73 -15.14 -23.02
CA ASP A 131 0.65 -15.89 -23.69
C ASP A 131 -0.01 -16.94 -22.79
N GLU A 132 0.71 -17.45 -21.78
CA GLU A 132 0.18 -18.41 -20.79
C GLU A 132 -0.64 -17.74 -19.67
N VAL A 133 -0.52 -16.43 -19.47
CA VAL A 133 -1.25 -15.67 -18.42
C VAL A 133 -2.70 -15.38 -18.82
N LYS A 134 -3.16 -15.93 -19.96
CA LYS A 134 -4.52 -15.76 -20.52
C LYS A 134 -5.65 -16.48 -19.74
N GLN A 135 -5.37 -17.17 -18.64
CA GLN A 135 -6.36 -17.99 -17.92
C GLN A 135 -7.13 -17.20 -16.84
#